data_AF-A0A7L4TSG0-F1
#
_entry.id   AF-A0A7L4TSG0-F1
#
_cell.length_a   1.000
_cell.length_b   1.000
_cell.length_c   1.000
_cell.angle_alpha   90.00
_cell.angle_beta   90.00
_cell.angle_gamma   90.00
#
_symmetry.space_group_name_H-M   'P 1'
#
loop_
_entity.id
_entity.type
_entity.pdbx_description
1 polymer ?
#
loop_
_entity_poly.entity_id
_entity_poly.type
_entity_poly.pdbx_seq_one_letter_code
_entity_poly.pdbx_strand_id
1 'polypeptide(L)'
;EIISNMGYDVIIPGNWEVVYGKDRMMDIMTNYDTPVIAQNMYHEGDGKELFPPYWTKEIEGIKIGFIGINDPDVPVRQNPIFSEGITFSGIEDKVMDLISSVKQEEEVDVLFLVTHMGVFKQVDLANQEMSKDVDYILGNDTHERVRELIQGKYAKVSEPGA
;
A
#
# COMPACT_ATOMS: atom_id res chain seq x y z
N GLU A 1 -7.68 -6.09 18.87
CA GLU A 1 -7.80 -7.48 19.37
C GLU A 1 -7.96 -8.50 18.25
N ILE A 2 -9.01 -8.46 17.40
CA ILE A 2 -9.19 -9.48 16.34
C ILE A 2 -7.99 -9.50 15.37
N ILE A 3 -7.63 -8.36 14.78
CA ILE A 3 -6.53 -8.25 13.80
C ILE A 3 -5.21 -8.80 14.37
N SER A 4 -4.84 -8.43 15.60
CA SER A 4 -3.64 -8.95 16.28
C SER A 4 -3.61 -10.49 16.37
N ASN A 5 -4.79 -11.13 16.50
CA ASN A 5 -4.88 -12.59 16.63
C ASN A 5 -4.96 -13.33 15.29
N MET A 6 -5.12 -12.62 14.17
CA MET A 6 -5.20 -13.25 12.84
C MET A 6 -3.83 -13.61 12.27
N GLY A 7 -2.73 -13.14 12.88
CA GLY A 7 -1.37 -13.46 12.45
C GLY A 7 -0.99 -12.82 11.12
N TYR A 8 -1.50 -11.61 10.83
CA TYR A 8 -1.04 -10.84 9.69
C TYR A 8 0.39 -10.35 9.89
N ASP A 9 1.19 -10.49 8.85
CA ASP A 9 2.58 -10.06 8.81
C ASP A 9 2.73 -8.55 8.61
N VAL A 10 1.87 -7.97 7.78
CA VAL A 10 1.83 -6.54 7.47
C VAL A 10 0.42 -6.16 6.99
N ILE A 11 0.00 -4.94 7.28
CA ILE A 11 -1.26 -4.38 6.79
C ILE A 11 -1.04 -2.99 6.20
N ILE A 12 -2.00 -2.54 5.39
CA ILE A 12 -2.06 -1.17 4.88
C ILE A 12 -3.36 -0.50 5.32
N PRO A 13 -3.40 0.83 5.49
CA PRO A 13 -4.66 1.56 5.55
C PRO A 13 -5.38 1.45 4.21
N GLY A 14 -6.69 1.26 4.25
CA GLY A 14 -7.56 1.51 3.11
C GLY A 14 -8.06 2.95 3.09
N ASN A 15 -9.08 3.20 2.28
CA ASN A 15 -9.70 4.52 2.17
C ASN A 15 -10.69 4.82 3.30
N TRP A 16 -11.21 3.82 4.02
CA TRP A 16 -12.19 4.04 5.08
C TRP A 16 -11.55 4.29 6.45
N GLU A 17 -10.27 3.99 6.62
CA GLU A 17 -9.53 4.20 7.86
C GLU A 17 -9.52 5.66 8.31
N VAL A 18 -9.60 6.61 7.36
CA VAL A 18 -9.64 8.06 7.65
C VAL A 18 -11.00 8.57 8.10
N VAL A 19 -12.09 7.80 7.98
CA VAL A 19 -13.46 8.29 8.17
C VAL A 19 -13.73 8.86 9.56
N TYR A 20 -12.99 8.40 10.58
CA TYR A 20 -13.09 8.87 11.97
C TYR A 20 -12.03 9.92 12.34
N GLY A 21 -11.34 10.46 11.34
CA GLY A 21 -10.28 11.45 11.51
C GLY A 21 -8.91 10.82 11.80
N LYS A 22 -7.87 11.61 11.51
CA LYS A 22 -6.46 11.23 11.63
C LYS A 22 -6.09 10.66 12.99
N ASP A 23 -6.47 11.34 14.08
CA ASP A 23 -6.05 10.94 15.43
C ASP A 23 -6.59 9.55 15.78
N ARG A 24 -7.83 9.25 15.40
CA ARG A 24 -8.45 7.95 15.65
C ARG A 24 -7.84 6.86 14.77
N MET A 25 -7.56 7.16 13.50
CA MET A 25 -6.84 6.26 12.61
C MET A 25 -5.47 5.90 13.20
N MET A 26 -4.68 6.92 13.58
CA MET A 26 -3.34 6.71 14.14
C MET A 26 -3.38 5.91 15.44
N ASP A 27 -4.30 6.25 16.36
CA ASP A 27 -4.51 5.49 17.60
C ASP A 27 -4.80 4.02 17.32
N ILE A 28 -5.72 3.71 16.40
CA ILE A 28 -6.06 2.32 16.09
C ILE A 28 -4.89 1.60 15.43
N MET A 29 -4.32 2.21 14.39
CA MET A 29 -3.34 1.55 13.52
C MET A 29 -1.99 1.33 14.20
N THR A 30 -1.58 2.23 15.11
CA THR A 30 -0.33 2.09 15.85
C THR A 30 -0.45 1.18 17.08
N ASN A 31 -1.67 0.84 17.49
CA ASN A 31 -1.94 -0.12 18.57
C ASN A 31 -2.15 -1.56 18.07
N TYR A 32 -1.94 -1.83 16.78
CA TYR A 32 -1.84 -3.20 16.29
C TYR A 32 -0.45 -3.78 16.58
N ASP A 33 -0.39 -5.06 16.94
CA ASP A 33 0.88 -5.80 17.03
C ASP A 33 1.46 -6.14 15.66
N THR A 34 0.74 -5.78 14.59
CA THR A 34 1.11 -5.99 13.19
C THR A 34 1.61 -4.67 12.58
N PRO A 35 2.77 -4.67 11.90
CA PRO A 35 3.27 -3.52 11.16
C PRO A 35 2.24 -2.95 10.18
N VAL A 36 2.10 -1.63 10.17
CA VAL A 36 1.31 -0.88 9.21
C VAL A 36 2.24 -0.13 8.27
N ILE A 37 2.04 -0.26 6.97
CA ILE A 37 2.85 0.45 5.96
C ILE A 37 1.99 1.27 5.01
N ALA A 38 2.49 2.45 4.61
CA ALA A 38 1.94 3.26 3.54
C ALA A 38 2.97 4.30 3.10
N GLN A 39 3.34 4.28 1.82
CA GLN A 39 4.36 5.17 1.27
C GLN A 39 3.83 6.59 1.04
N ASN A 40 2.57 6.73 0.62
CA ASN A 40 2.05 7.98 0.09
C ASN A 40 1.13 8.76 1.04
N MET A 41 1.23 8.52 2.36
CA MET A 41 0.42 9.17 3.38
C MET A 41 1.31 9.98 4.33
N TYR A 42 1.04 11.28 4.46
CA TYR A 42 1.88 12.22 5.21
C TYR A 42 1.09 13.11 6.18
N HIS A 43 1.77 13.56 7.24
CA HIS A 43 1.28 14.62 8.10
C HIS A 43 1.20 15.94 7.31
N GLU A 44 0.00 16.51 7.23
CA GLU A 44 -0.17 17.88 6.72
C GLU A 44 0.58 18.86 7.63
N GLY A 45 1.41 19.73 7.03
CA GLY A 45 2.22 20.72 7.75
C GLY A 45 3.72 20.42 7.71
N ASP A 46 4.18 19.33 8.35
CA ASP A 46 5.61 18.98 8.38
C ASP A 46 6.04 17.98 7.30
N GLY A 47 5.07 17.36 6.61
CA GLY A 47 5.31 16.48 5.48
C GLY A 47 5.95 15.14 5.85
N LYS A 48 6.01 14.78 7.13
CA LYS A 48 6.54 13.48 7.58
C LYS A 48 5.58 12.36 7.21
N GLU A 49 6.14 11.18 6.96
CA GLU A 49 5.39 9.96 6.71
C GLU A 49 4.50 9.62 7.91
N LEU A 50 3.25 9.20 7.65
CA LEU A 50 2.35 8.68 8.68
C LEU A 50 2.73 7.26 9.10
N PHE A 51 3.24 6.47 8.16
CA PHE A 51 3.60 5.07 8.35
C PHE A 51 4.94 4.78 7.65
N PRO A 52 5.69 3.76 8.08
CA PRO A 52 6.79 3.24 7.31
C PRO A 52 6.35 2.92 5.87
N PRO A 53 7.16 3.22 4.85
CA PRO A 53 6.71 3.08 3.46
C PRO A 53 6.72 1.62 2.96
N TYR A 54 7.55 0.77 3.56
CA TYR A 54 7.70 -0.64 3.18
C TYR A 54 8.01 -1.52 4.40
N TRP A 55 7.89 -2.82 4.19
CA TRP A 55 8.30 -3.85 5.15
C TRP A 55 8.92 -5.04 4.40
N THR A 56 9.88 -5.74 5.02
CA THR A 56 10.50 -6.92 4.45
C THR A 56 10.42 -8.11 5.40
N LYS A 57 10.40 -9.31 4.83
CA LYS A 57 10.39 -10.59 5.57
C LYS A 57 11.23 -11.62 4.85
N GLU A 58 12.02 -12.36 5.59
CA GLU A 58 12.72 -13.54 5.07
C GLU A 58 11.95 -14.82 5.44
N ILE A 59 11.70 -15.68 4.45
CA ILE A 59 11.07 -16.99 4.62
C ILE A 59 11.95 -18.03 3.91
N GLU A 60 12.50 -18.98 4.66
CA GLU A 60 13.33 -20.07 4.12
C GLU A 60 14.47 -19.59 3.19
N GLY A 61 15.08 -18.45 3.51
CA GLY A 61 16.17 -17.84 2.72
C GLY A 61 15.71 -17.00 1.53
N ILE A 62 14.39 -16.78 1.37
CA ILE A 62 13.82 -15.89 0.36
C ILE A 62 13.41 -14.58 1.04
N LYS A 63 14.00 -13.46 0.64
CA LYS A 63 13.66 -12.12 1.15
C LYS A 63 12.54 -11.52 0.31
N ILE A 64 11.44 -11.18 0.98
CA ILE A 64 10.22 -10.67 0.37
C ILE A 64 10.04 -9.22 0.82
N GLY A 65 9.78 -8.30 -0.13
CA GLY A 65 9.47 -6.91 0.14
C GLY A 65 7.99 -6.58 -0.12
N PHE A 66 7.45 -5.66 0.68
CA PHE A 66 6.10 -5.15 0.59
C PHE A 66 6.12 -3.62 0.66
N ILE A 67 5.57 -2.95 -0.35
CA ILE A 67 5.39 -1.48 -0.36
C ILE A 67 3.89 -1.18 -0.30
N GLY A 68 3.47 -0.35 0.66
CA GLY A 68 2.07 0.03 0.83
C GLY A 68 1.71 1.29 0.03
N ILE A 69 0.60 1.27 -0.70
CA ILE A 69 0.13 2.42 -1.50
C ILE A 69 -1.38 2.60 -1.32
N ASN A 70 -1.80 3.78 -0.90
CA ASN A 70 -3.23 4.14 -0.80
C ASN A 70 -3.66 4.94 -2.04
N ASP A 71 -4.97 5.05 -2.31
CA ASP A 71 -5.49 5.84 -3.42
C ASP A 71 -5.15 7.33 -3.21
N PRO A 72 -4.40 7.99 -4.12
CA PRO A 72 -4.18 9.44 -4.03
C PRO A 72 -5.48 10.26 -4.04
N ASP A 73 -6.55 9.68 -4.60
CA ASP A 73 -7.84 10.35 -4.74
C ASP A 73 -8.75 10.24 -3.49
N VAL A 74 -8.31 9.63 -2.38
CA VAL A 74 -9.12 9.54 -1.14
C VAL A 74 -9.71 10.90 -0.72
N PRO A 75 -8.94 12.00 -0.64
CA PRO A 75 -9.47 13.31 -0.24
C PRO A 75 -10.52 13.90 -1.18
N VAL A 76 -10.55 13.45 -2.44
CA VAL A 76 -11.49 13.92 -3.47
C VAL A 76 -12.74 13.03 -3.53
N ARG A 77 -12.57 11.72 -3.32
CA ARG A 77 -13.66 10.72 -3.36
C ARG A 77 -14.55 10.75 -2.13
N GLN A 78 -14.06 11.28 -1.01
CA GLN A 78 -14.76 11.32 0.27
C GLN A 78 -14.94 12.76 0.76
N ASN A 79 -15.60 12.93 1.91
CA ASN A 79 -15.68 14.25 2.53
C ASN A 79 -14.28 14.68 2.98
N PRO A 80 -13.75 15.85 2.54
CA PRO A 80 -12.40 16.28 2.87
C PRO A 80 -12.11 16.34 4.37
N ILE A 81 -13.14 16.51 5.21
CA ILE A 81 -13.00 16.53 6.68
C ILE A 81 -12.43 15.21 7.24
N PHE A 82 -12.65 14.08 6.57
CA PHE A 82 -12.13 12.79 7.01
C PHE A 82 -10.61 12.74 6.93
N SER A 83 -10.04 13.40 5.92
CA SER A 83 -8.60 13.46 5.67
C SER A 83 -7.95 14.73 6.20
N GLU A 84 -8.62 15.50 7.05
CA GLU A 84 -8.06 16.71 7.66
C GLU A 84 -6.76 16.37 8.41
N GLY A 85 -5.69 17.11 8.13
CA GLY A 85 -4.37 16.85 8.69
C GLY A 85 -3.57 15.76 7.96
N ILE A 86 -4.08 15.19 6.86
CA ILE A 86 -3.43 14.14 6.06
C ILE A 86 -3.23 14.62 4.62
N THR A 87 -2.01 14.47 4.11
CA THR A 87 -1.71 14.66 2.69
C THR A 87 -1.46 13.32 2.03
N PHE A 88 -2.08 13.10 0.87
CA PHE A 88 -1.84 11.95 0.02
C PHE A 88 -0.99 12.39 -1.18
N SER A 89 0.15 11.75 -1.41
CA SER A 89 0.92 12.02 -2.64
C SER A 89 0.44 11.15 -3.80
N GLY A 90 0.68 11.63 -5.02
CA GLY A 90 0.58 10.81 -6.21
C GLY A 90 1.59 9.65 -6.22
N ILE A 91 1.43 8.77 -7.21
CA ILE A 91 2.29 7.61 -7.45
C ILE A 91 3.26 7.99 -8.57
N GLU A 92 4.24 8.81 -8.21
CA GLU A 92 5.22 9.38 -9.14
C GLU A 92 6.64 8.94 -8.73
N ASP A 93 7.64 9.79 -8.96
CA ASP A 93 9.08 9.50 -8.78
C ASP A 93 9.41 8.89 -7.41
N LYS A 94 8.78 9.36 -6.32
CA LYS A 94 9.03 8.81 -4.98
C LYS A 94 8.70 7.33 -4.85
N VAL A 95 7.65 6.85 -5.52
CA VAL A 95 7.29 5.43 -5.50
C VAL A 95 8.27 4.64 -6.36
N MET A 96 8.68 5.17 -7.51
CA MET A 96 9.69 4.56 -8.38
C MET A 96 11.05 4.41 -7.69
N ASP A 97 11.50 5.46 -7.00
CA ASP A 97 12.74 5.46 -6.23
C ASP A 97 12.68 4.44 -5.10
N LEU A 98 11.55 4.37 -4.40
CA LEU A 98 11.36 3.39 -3.34
C LEU A 98 11.35 1.95 -3.88
N ILE A 99 10.66 1.68 -4.98
CA ILE A 99 10.68 0.37 -5.64
C ILE A 99 12.13 -0.03 -5.96
N SER A 100 12.89 0.91 -6.53
CA SER A 100 14.29 0.68 -6.90
C SER A 100 15.17 0.40 -5.67
N SER A 101 15.04 1.21 -4.61
CA SER A 101 15.78 1.03 -3.35
C SER A 101 15.43 -0.30 -2.67
N VAL A 102 14.14 -0.65 -2.54
CA VAL A 102 13.73 -1.92 -1.94
C VAL A 102 14.17 -3.12 -2.78
N LYS A 103 14.16 -3.02 -4.12
CA LYS A 103 14.64 -4.13 -4.95
C LYS A 103 16.16 -4.29 -4.90
N GLN A 104 16.91 -3.20 -4.98
CA GLN A 104 18.36 -3.22 -5.24
C GLN A 104 19.20 -3.08 -3.98
N GLU A 105 18.79 -2.27 -3.01
CA GLU A 105 19.55 -2.01 -1.79
C GLU A 105 19.16 -3.00 -0.69
N GLU A 106 17.86 -3.30 -0.56
CA GLU A 106 17.38 -4.36 0.33
C GLU A 106 17.51 -5.75 -0.30
N GLU A 107 17.88 -5.86 -1.58
CA GLU A 107 18.12 -7.12 -2.30
C GLU A 107 16.96 -8.13 -2.14
N VAL A 108 15.70 -7.68 -2.26
CA VAL A 108 14.54 -8.58 -2.13
C VAL A 108 14.37 -9.45 -3.37
N ASP A 109 14.18 -10.76 -3.15
CA ASP A 109 13.92 -11.73 -4.21
C ASP A 109 12.56 -11.49 -4.86
N VAL A 110 11.54 -11.16 -4.06
CA VAL A 110 10.17 -10.91 -4.51
C VAL A 110 9.66 -9.58 -3.96
N LEU A 111 9.13 -8.73 -4.84
CA LEU A 111 8.56 -7.44 -4.46
C LEU A 111 7.06 -7.37 -4.72
N PHE A 112 6.30 -7.11 -3.66
CA PHE A 112 4.86 -6.87 -3.69
C PHE A 112 4.55 -5.38 -3.52
N LEU A 113 3.67 -4.86 -4.37
CA LEU A 113 2.91 -3.65 -4.04
C LEU A 113 1.60 -4.06 -3.40
N VAL A 114 1.34 -3.61 -2.18
CA VAL A 114 0.06 -3.80 -1.49
C VAL A 114 -0.70 -2.49 -1.63
N THR A 115 -1.81 -2.52 -2.36
CA THR A 115 -2.49 -1.31 -2.82
C THR A 115 -3.94 -1.27 -2.39
N HIS A 116 -4.46 -0.06 -2.15
CA HIS A 116 -5.87 0.19 -1.92
C HIS A 116 -6.35 1.34 -2.81
N MET A 117 -6.49 1.05 -4.12
CA MET A 117 -6.77 2.08 -5.13
C MET A 117 -7.63 1.62 -6.32
N GLY A 118 -8.11 0.39 -6.28
CA GLY A 118 -9.05 -0.14 -7.24
C GLY A 118 -8.42 -0.78 -8.48
N VAL A 119 -9.07 -1.83 -8.98
CA VAL A 119 -8.51 -2.76 -9.97
C VAL A 119 -8.04 -2.08 -11.26
N PHE A 120 -8.75 -1.07 -11.75
CA PHE A 120 -8.34 -0.36 -12.98
C PHE A 120 -7.03 0.39 -12.81
N LYS A 121 -6.85 1.11 -11.69
CA LYS A 121 -5.61 1.83 -11.40
C LYS A 121 -4.45 0.87 -11.12
N GLN A 122 -4.73 -0.26 -10.46
CA GLN A 122 -3.74 -1.31 -10.23
C GLN A 122 -3.25 -1.94 -11.54
N VAL A 123 -4.16 -2.23 -12.48
CA VAL A 123 -3.80 -2.75 -13.80
C VAL A 123 -3.02 -1.72 -14.60
N ASP A 124 -3.41 -0.44 -14.55
CA ASP A 124 -2.62 0.63 -15.17
C ASP A 124 -1.20 0.67 -14.58
N LEU A 125 -1.06 0.70 -13.26
CA LEU A 125 0.22 0.68 -12.56
C LEU A 125 1.09 -0.53 -12.96
N ALA A 126 0.50 -1.72 -13.09
CA ALA A 126 1.20 -2.93 -13.54
C ALA A 126 1.74 -2.84 -14.98
N ASN A 127 1.22 -1.91 -15.78
CA ASN A 127 1.65 -1.66 -17.16
C ASN A 127 2.66 -0.50 -17.28
N GLN A 128 2.94 0.24 -16.20
CA GLN A 128 3.91 1.33 -16.19
C GLN A 128 5.34 0.84 -15.95
N GLU A 129 6.33 1.53 -16.53
CA GLU A 129 7.76 1.18 -16.42
C GLU A 129 8.27 1.16 -14.97
N MET A 130 7.66 1.95 -14.07
CA MET A 130 8.02 1.95 -12.66
C MET A 130 7.81 0.59 -11.98
N SER A 131 6.93 -0.25 -12.54
CA SER A 131 6.62 -1.59 -12.03
C SER A 131 7.52 -2.68 -12.64
N LYS A 132 8.55 -2.33 -13.42
CA LYS A 132 9.47 -3.31 -14.05
C LYS A 132 10.14 -4.26 -13.06
N ASP A 133 10.37 -3.79 -11.84
CA ASP A 133 11.04 -4.50 -10.75
C ASP A 133 10.04 -5.06 -9.72
N VAL A 134 8.73 -4.97 -10.01
CA VAL A 134 7.63 -5.45 -9.16
C VAL A 134 7.11 -6.77 -9.69
N ASP A 135 7.01 -7.77 -8.83
CA ASP A 135 6.53 -9.10 -9.20
C ASP A 135 5.00 -9.18 -9.18
N TYR A 136 4.37 -8.60 -8.14
CA TYR A 136 2.93 -8.68 -7.90
C TYR A 136 2.36 -7.39 -7.31
N ILE A 137 1.14 -7.06 -7.71
CA ILE A 137 0.30 -6.04 -7.12
C ILE A 137 -0.89 -6.74 -6.45
N LEU A 138 -0.92 -6.66 -5.11
CA LEU A 138 -2.03 -7.10 -4.28
C LEU A 138 -3.01 -5.93 -4.16
N GLY A 139 -4.11 -6.05 -4.89
CA GLY A 139 -5.16 -5.06 -5.04
C GLY A 139 -6.24 -5.13 -3.97
N ASN A 140 -6.85 -3.97 -3.72
CA ASN A 140 -8.03 -3.72 -2.89
C ASN A 140 -8.73 -2.41 -3.34
N ASP A 141 -9.86 -2.07 -2.70
CA ASP A 141 -10.77 -0.90 -2.87
C ASP A 141 -12.05 -1.19 -3.67
N THR A 142 -11.95 -1.82 -4.83
CA THR A 142 -13.12 -1.97 -5.72
C THR A 142 -13.93 -3.24 -5.49
N HIS A 143 -13.42 -4.12 -4.62
CA HIS A 143 -14.04 -5.36 -4.15
C HIS A 143 -14.20 -6.42 -5.26
N GLU A 144 -13.37 -6.36 -6.30
CA GLU A 144 -13.39 -7.38 -7.34
C GLU A 144 -12.75 -8.68 -6.87
N ARG A 145 -13.31 -9.80 -7.34
CA ARG A 145 -12.69 -11.11 -7.13
C ARG A 145 -11.99 -11.57 -8.39
N VAL A 146 -10.69 -11.35 -8.43
CA VAL A 146 -9.78 -11.81 -9.50
C VAL A 146 -9.41 -13.26 -9.23
N ARG A 147 -10.02 -14.19 -9.98
CA ARG A 147 -9.77 -15.64 -9.84
C ARG A 147 -8.56 -16.12 -10.64
N GLU A 148 -8.28 -15.42 -11.73
CA GLU A 148 -7.10 -15.61 -12.57
C GLU A 148 -6.32 -14.31 -12.56
N LEU A 149 -5.03 -14.37 -12.27
CA LEU A 149 -4.19 -13.18 -12.18
C LEU A 149 -4.28 -12.36 -13.47
N ILE A 150 -4.50 -11.06 -13.33
CA ILE A 150 -4.48 -10.15 -14.48
C ILE A 150 -3.00 -9.87 -14.78
N GLN A 151 -2.55 -10.31 -15.95
CA GLN A 151 -1.17 -10.08 -16.40
C GLN A 151 -1.05 -8.67 -16.98
N GLY A 152 -0.38 -7.76 -16.25
CA GLY A 152 0.10 -6.49 -16.79
C GLY A 152 1.40 -6.68 -17.58
N LYS A 153 1.91 -5.60 -18.17
CA LYS A 153 3.17 -5.61 -18.92
C LYS A 153 4.38 -6.00 -18.05
N TYR A 154 4.41 -5.54 -16.80
CA TYR A 154 5.53 -5.76 -15.90
C TYR A 154 5.16 -6.62 -14.68
N ALA A 155 4.01 -6.34 -14.07
CA ALA A 155 3.56 -7.03 -12.85
C ALA A 155 2.24 -7.77 -13.05
N LYS A 156 1.93 -8.71 -12.15
CA LYS A 156 0.63 -9.39 -12.08
C LYS A 156 -0.26 -8.74 -11.03
N VAL A 157 -1.56 -8.63 -11.30
CA VAL A 157 -2.54 -8.03 -10.39
C VAL A 157 -3.51 -9.10 -9.89
N SER A 158 -3.82 -9.05 -8.59
CA SER A 158 -4.85 -9.86 -7.95
C SER A 158 -5.66 -9.04 -6.95
N GLU A 159 -6.95 -9.31 -6.82
CA GLU A 159 -7.82 -8.74 -5.79
C GLU A 159 -8.73 -9.86 -5.22
N PRO A 160 -8.77 -10.06 -3.90
CA PRO A 160 -9.45 -11.21 -3.29
C PRO A 160 -10.98 -11.03 -3.11
N GLY A 161 -11.54 -9.88 -3.49
CA GLY A 161 -12.91 -9.47 -3.19
C GLY A 161 -12.98 -8.62 -1.91
N ALA A 162 -14.09 -8.74 -1.18
CA ALA A 162 -14.32 -8.16 0.14
C ALA A 162 -14.57 -9.25 1.20
#